data_AF-P83242-F1
#
_entry.id   AF-P83242-F1
#
_cell.length_a   1.000
_cell.length_b   1.000
_cell.length_c   1.000
_cell.angle_alpha   90.00
_cell.angle_beta   90.00
_cell.angle_gamma   90.00
#
_symmetry.space_group_name_H-M   'P 1'
#
loop_
_entity.id
_entity.type
_entity.pdbx_description
1 polymer ?
#
loop_
_entity_poly.entity_id
_entity_poly.type
_entity_poly.pdbx_seq_one_letter_code
_entity_poly.pdbx_strand_id
1 'polypeptide(L)'
;YCFQKINRPGESDEGCILDGKLYPFGEISRTENCYRCSCSRDAMRCCTLFHTPVGYNKEKCKVVFNKESCNYDVVQKDDPSKECFVYSRV
;
A
#
# COMPACT_ATOMS: atom_id res chain seq x y z
N TYR A 1 1.74 7.24 1.30
CA TYR A 1 0.66 7.99 0.60
C TYR A 1 -0.67 7.71 1.29
N CYS A 2 -1.58 8.68 1.36
CA CYS A 2 -2.93 8.48 1.89
C CYS A 2 -3.98 9.12 0.98
N PHE A 3 -5.17 8.53 0.94
CA PHE A 3 -6.33 9.06 0.23
C PHE A 3 -7.61 8.87 1.06
N GLN A 4 -8.65 9.60 0.67
CA GLN A 4 -9.99 9.46 1.23
C GLN A 4 -10.97 9.21 0.09
N LYS A 5 -11.81 8.19 0.25
CA LYS A 5 -12.95 7.90 -0.63
C LYS A 5 -14.22 8.21 0.16
N ILE A 6 -15.07 9.08 -0.38
CA ILE A 6 -16.41 9.34 0.19
C ILE A 6 -17.32 8.18 -0.22
N ASN A 7 -18.08 7.63 0.75
CA ASN A 7 -19.05 6.57 0.48
C ASN A 7 -20.26 7.17 -0.21
N ARG A 8 -20.71 6.55 -1.31
CA ARG A 8 -21.92 7.02 -2.00
C ARG A 8 -23.16 6.53 -1.25
N PRO A 9 -24.23 7.34 -1.14
CA PRO A 9 -25.49 6.87 -0.61
C PRO A 9 -25.97 5.63 -1.38
N GLY A 10 -26.29 4.54 -0.67
CA GLY A 10 -26.71 3.26 -1.26
C GLY A 10 -25.59 2.39 -1.85
N GLU A 11 -24.30 2.76 -1.69
CA GLU A 11 -23.18 1.91 -2.13
C GLU A 11 -23.04 0.65 -1.27
N SER A 12 -23.22 0.78 0.04
CA SER A 12 -23.30 -0.34 0.97
C SER A 12 -23.85 0.12 2.32
N ASP A 13 -24.74 -0.67 2.91
CA ASP A 13 -25.22 -0.48 4.29
C ASP A 13 -24.34 -1.19 5.32
N GLU A 14 -23.45 -2.07 4.88
CA GLU A 14 -22.66 -2.98 5.72
C GLU A 14 -21.19 -2.56 5.86
N GLY A 15 -20.72 -1.59 5.06
CA GLY A 15 -19.33 -1.15 5.10
C GLY A 15 -18.90 -0.24 3.96
N CYS A 16 -17.61 -0.27 3.63
CA CYS A 16 -17.01 0.52 2.57
C CYS A 16 -16.52 -0.36 1.43
N ILE A 17 -16.73 0.07 0.19
CA ILE A 17 -16.21 -0.62 -0.99
C ILE A 17 -14.85 -0.02 -1.38
N LEU A 18 -13.83 -0.86 -1.51
CA LEU A 18 -12.53 -0.50 -2.09
C LEU A 18 -12.16 -1.54 -3.14
N ASP A 19 -11.85 -1.08 -4.36
CA ASP A 19 -11.45 -1.93 -5.48
C ASP A 19 -12.41 -3.11 -5.73
N GLY A 20 -13.72 -2.84 -5.59
CA GLY A 20 -14.79 -3.83 -5.77
C GLY A 20 -15.02 -4.78 -4.58
N LYS A 21 -14.23 -4.67 -3.51
CA LYS A 21 -14.35 -5.49 -2.30
C LYS A 21 -15.00 -4.71 -1.15
N LEU A 22 -15.96 -5.33 -0.47
CA LEU A 22 -16.57 -4.81 0.75
C LEU A 22 -15.65 -5.04 1.96
N TYR A 23 -15.43 -3.98 2.73
CA TYR A 23 -14.73 -4.00 4.01
C TYR A 23 -15.70 -3.55 5.12
N PRO A 24 -15.67 -4.18 6.29
CA PRO A 24 -16.54 -3.79 7.40
C PRO A 24 -16.22 -2.39 7.89
N PHE A 25 -17.18 -1.76 8.57
CA PHE A 25 -16.92 -0.54 9.34
C PHE A 25 -15.83 -0.77 10.41
N GLY A 26 -15.02 0.26 10.65
CA GLY A 26 -13.91 0.23 11.59
C GLY A 26 -12.54 0.21 10.92
N GLU A 27 -11.54 -0.27 11.65
CA GLU A 27 -10.15 -0.32 11.19
C GLU A 27 -9.89 -1.58 10.36
N ILE A 28 -9.25 -1.40 9.21
CA ILE A 28 -8.73 -2.45 8.34
C ILE A 28 -7.21 -2.37 8.38
N SER A 29 -6.59 -3.34 9.05
CA SER A 29 -5.13 -3.36 9.23
C SER A 29 -4.39 -3.48 7.89
N ARG A 30 -4.94 -4.26 6.96
CA ARG A 30 -4.34 -4.51 5.64
C ARG A 30 -5.38 -4.92 4.60
N THR A 31 -5.44 -4.16 3.52
CA THR A 31 -6.15 -4.53 2.29
C THR A 31 -5.27 -5.38 1.37
N GLU A 32 -5.88 -5.96 0.34
CA GLU A 32 -5.12 -6.72 -0.66
C GLU A 32 -4.09 -5.86 -1.41
N ASN A 33 -4.39 -4.57 -1.59
CA ASN A 33 -3.53 -3.60 -2.26
C ASN A 33 -2.61 -2.85 -1.28
N CYS A 34 -2.31 -3.45 -0.14
CA CYS A 34 -1.34 -2.91 0.82
C CYS A 34 -1.72 -1.54 1.40
N TYR A 35 -3.00 -1.35 1.74
CA TYR A 35 -3.46 -0.18 2.49
C TYR A 35 -3.86 -0.56 3.91
N ARG A 36 -3.55 0.32 4.86
CA ARG A 36 -4.28 0.41 6.12
C ARG A 36 -5.42 1.38 5.92
N CYS A 37 -6.63 0.99 6.28
CA CYS A 37 -7.81 1.85 6.11
C CYS A 37 -8.61 2.00 7.40
N SER A 38 -9.37 3.08 7.47
CA SER A 38 -10.42 3.31 8.45
C SER A 38 -11.71 3.59 7.69
N CYS A 39 -12.71 2.73 7.89
CA CYS A 39 -14.00 2.79 7.21
C CYS A 39 -15.08 3.30 8.18
N SER A 40 -15.66 4.46 7.88
CA SER A 40 -16.84 4.99 8.56
C SER A 40 -18.05 4.96 7.63
N ARG A 41 -19.21 5.42 8.10
CA ARG A 41 -20.41 5.55 7.26
C ARG A 41 -20.23 6.56 6.13
N ASP A 42 -19.52 7.66 6.40
CA ASP A 42 -19.41 8.78 5.45
C ASP A 42 -18.25 8.61 4.47
N ALA A 43 -17.15 8.02 4.92
CA ALA A 43 -15.94 7.90 4.12
C ALA A 43 -15.03 6.77 4.60
N MET A 44 -14.16 6.35 3.69
CA MET A 44 -13.04 5.48 3.99
C MET A 44 -11.73 6.22 3.73
N ARG A 45 -10.86 6.27 4.75
CA ARG A 45 -9.51 6.81 4.64
C ARG A 45 -8.51 5.68 4.58
N CYS A 46 -7.63 5.67 3.59
CA CYS A 46 -6.64 4.63 3.37
C CYS A 46 -5.24 5.22 3.23
N CYS A 47 -4.24 4.54 3.77
CA CYS A 47 -2.82 4.88 3.66
C CYS A 47 -2.02 3.66 3.23
N THR A 48 -1.05 3.85 2.32
CA THR A 48 -0.14 2.78 1.89
C THR A 48 0.64 2.25 3.08
N LEU A 49 0.81 0.93 3.14
CA LEU A 49 1.65 0.25 4.11
C LEU A 49 3.14 0.29 3.73
N PHE A 50 3.44 0.50 2.45
CA PHE A 50 4.81 0.59 1.94
C PHE A 50 5.33 2.03 1.93
N HIS A 51 6.65 2.13 2.05
CA HIS A 51 7.41 3.35 1.77
C HIS A 51 8.25 3.18 0.50
N THR A 52 8.19 4.18 -0.37
CA THR A 52 8.86 4.20 -1.67
C THR A 52 10.35 4.50 -1.47
N PRO A 53 11.26 3.63 -1.91
CA PRO A 53 12.69 3.90 -1.85
C PRO A 53 13.03 4.99 -2.87
N VAL A 54 13.57 6.10 -2.39
CA VAL A 54 14.01 7.23 -3.23
C VAL A 54 15.53 7.31 -3.29
N GLY A 55 16.20 6.74 -2.29
CA GLY A 55 17.64 6.73 -2.16
C GLY A 55 18.24 5.33 -2.23
N TYR A 56 18.80 4.98 -3.39
CA TYR A 56 19.57 3.76 -3.62
C TYR A 56 20.46 3.93 -4.87
N ASN A 57 21.40 3.02 -5.09
CA ASN A 57 22.22 3.03 -6.31
C ASN A 57 21.37 2.64 -7.53
N LYS A 58 20.83 3.64 -8.25
CA LYS A 58 19.95 3.44 -9.42
C LYS A 58 20.67 2.80 -10.62
N GLU A 59 22.01 2.87 -10.68
CA GLU A 59 22.79 2.24 -11.74
C GLU A 59 22.86 0.73 -11.55
N LYS A 60 23.14 0.28 -10.32
CA LYS A 60 23.37 -1.14 -10.00
C LYS A 60 22.15 -1.87 -9.45
N CYS A 61 21.12 -1.15 -9.00
CA CYS A 61 19.98 -1.71 -8.30
C CYS A 61 18.64 -1.35 -8.96
N LYS A 62 17.65 -2.20 -8.74
CA LYS A 62 16.26 -2.03 -9.17
C LYS A 62 15.31 -2.21 -7.99
N VAL A 63 14.09 -1.69 -8.15
CA VAL A 63 13.03 -1.76 -7.14
C VAL A 63 12.01 -2.79 -7.58
N VAL A 64 11.64 -3.69 -6.68
CA VAL A 64 10.61 -4.72 -6.89
C VAL A 64 9.58 -4.58 -5.78
N PHE A 65 8.30 -4.56 -6.12
CA PHE A 65 7.25 -4.53 -5.10
C PHE A 65 6.95 -5.94 -4.61
N ASN A 66 7.08 -6.15 -3.30
CA ASN A 66 6.74 -7.39 -2.63
C ASN A 66 5.35 -7.26 -2.00
N LYS A 67 4.37 -7.85 -2.68
CA LYS A 67 2.96 -7.81 -2.23
C LYS A 67 2.77 -8.58 -0.93
N GLU A 68 3.58 -9.60 -0.63
CA GLU A 68 3.49 -10.36 0.63
C GLU A 68 3.89 -9.49 1.82
N SER A 69 5.06 -8.84 1.76
CA SER A 69 5.53 -7.95 2.83
C SER A 69 4.88 -6.55 2.79
N CYS A 70 4.18 -6.19 1.70
CA CYS A 70 3.75 -4.83 1.42
C CYS A 70 4.91 -3.83 1.52
N ASN A 71 6.02 -4.14 0.86
CA ASN A 71 7.19 -3.30 0.83
C ASN A 71 7.84 -3.30 -0.56
N TYR A 72 8.70 -2.31 -0.79
CA TYR A 72 9.60 -2.31 -1.93
C TYR A 72 10.95 -2.90 -1.52
N ASP A 73 11.32 -3.97 -2.21
CA ASP A 73 12.63 -4.60 -2.12
C ASP A 73 13.55 -3.93 -3.14
N VAL A 74 14.76 -3.56 -2.71
CA VAL A 74 15.77 -2.96 -3.59
C VAL A 74 16.87 -3.99 -3.75
N VAL A 75 17.03 -4.50 -4.96
CA VAL A 75 17.91 -5.64 -5.26
C VAL A 75 18.87 -5.30 -6.38
N GLN A 76 19.98 -6.04 -6.48
CA GLN A 76 20.93 -5.85 -7.57
C GLN A 76 20.28 -6.21 -8.92
N LYS A 77 20.68 -5.50 -9.98
CA LYS A 77 20.19 -5.77 -11.35
C LYS A 77 20.72 -7.11 -11.86
N ASP A 78 21.99 -7.41 -11.57
CA ASP A 78 22.68 -8.61 -12.04
C ASP A 78 22.34 -9.86 -11.23
N ASP A 79 21.96 -9.68 -9.95
CA ASP A 79 21.61 -10.76 -9.04
C ASP A 79 20.46 -10.33 -8.10
N PRO A 80 19.20 -10.57 -8.47
CA PRO A 80 18.04 -10.18 -7.67
C PRO A 80 17.93 -10.87 -6.31
N SER A 81 18.76 -11.89 -6.03
CA SER A 81 18.82 -12.52 -4.69
C SER A 81 19.59 -11.67 -3.67
N LYS A 82 20.34 -10.66 -4.13
CA LYS A 82 21.12 -9.76 -3.29
C LYS A 82 20.42 -8.41 -3.13
N GLU A 83 20.20 -8.03 -1.88
CA GLU A 83 19.68 -6.71 -1.54
C GLU A 83 20.72 -5.60 -1.76
N CYS A 84 20.22 -4.41 -2.06
CA CYS A 84 20.97 -3.19 -2.13
C CYS A 84 20.69 -2.31 -0.92
N PHE A 85 21.70 -1.57 -0.47
CA PHE A 85 21.53 -0.58 0.58
C PHE A 85 20.59 0.55 0.14
N VAL A 86 19.62 0.87 1.00
CA VAL A 86 18.66 1.96 0.81
C VAL A 86 18.93 3.03 1.87
N TYR A 87 19.28 4.24 1.43
CA TYR A 87 19.59 5.35 2.33
C TYR A 87 18.39 6.26 2.62
N SER A 88 17.31 6.20 1.82
CA SER A 88 16.08 6.95 2.12
C SER A 88 14.82 6.37 1.47
N ARG A 89 13.70 6.48 2.19
CA ARG A 89 12.35 6.09 1.76
C ARG A 89 11.34 7.19 2.09
N VAL A 90 10.24 7.27 1.35
CA VAL A 90 9.10 8.20 1.56
C VAL A 90 7.78 7.46 1.68
#